data_AF-A0A3B9WR24-F1
#
_entry.id   AF-A0A3B9WR24-F1
#
_cell.length_a   1.000
_cell.length_b   1.000
_cell.length_c   1.000
_cell.angle_alpha   90.00
_cell.angle_beta   90.00
_cell.angle_gamma   90.00
#
_symmetry.space_group_name_H-M   'P 1'
#
loop_
_entity.id
_entity.type
_entity.pdbx_description
1 polymer ?
#
loop_
_entity_poly.entity_id
_entity_poly.type
_entity_poly.pdbx_seq_one_letter_code
_entity_poly.pdbx_strand_id
1 'polypeptide(L)' 'MVHLGELVGVTSAEVYGTATFYEMFRFEPVGKYLVNICGTMSCALMGAGDLMHHAEHKLGVKAGGTTADGMFTL' A
#
# COMPACT_ATOMS: atom_id res chain seq x y z
N MET A 1 3.62 16.90 -7.81
CA MET A 1 3.03 16.58 -9.13
C MET A 1 3.44 17.55 -10.23
N VAL A 2 3.42 18.87 -10.02
CA VAL A 2 3.83 19.87 -11.04
C VAL A 2 5.26 19.64 -11.56
N HIS A 3 6.24 19.48 -10.66
CA HIS A 3 7.63 19.22 -11.03
C HIS A 3 7.81 17.97 -11.90
N LEU A 4 7.05 16.90 -11.63
CA LEU A 4 7.10 15.68 -12.44
C LEU A 4 6.52 15.93 -13.84
N GLY A 5 5.41 16.69 -13.94
CA GLY A 5 4.82 17.06 -15.22
C GLY A 5 5.78 17.86 -16.11
N GLU A 6 6.52 18.80 -15.51
CA GLU A 6 7.58 19.58 -16.20
C GLU A 6 8.71 18.69 -16.71
N LEU A 7 9.14 17.69 -15.94
CA LEU A 7 10.22 16.78 -16.32
C LEU A 7 9.86 15.86 -17.49
N VAL A 8 8.61 15.39 -17.55
CA VAL A 8 8.17 14.43 -18.58
C VAL A 8 7.35 15.06 -19.71
N GLY A 9 7.09 16.37 -19.65
CA GLY A 9 6.36 17.12 -20.69
C GLY A 9 4.85 16.86 -20.72
N VAL A 10 4.23 16.56 -19.56
CA VAL A 10 2.79 16.30 -19.44
C VAL A 10 2.15 17.19 -18.37
N THR A 11 0.82 17.28 -18.34
CA THR A 11 0.11 18.09 -17.35
C THR A 11 0.18 17.46 -15.95
N SER A 12 0.11 18.29 -14.90
CA SER A 12 0.04 17.79 -13.53
C SER A 12 -1.18 16.91 -13.25
N ALA A 13 -2.27 17.11 -14.01
CA ALA A 13 -3.48 16.31 -13.94
C ALA A 13 -3.25 14.89 -14.48
N GLU A 14 -2.51 14.74 -15.58
CA GLU A 14 -2.13 13.42 -16.11
C GLU A 14 -1.22 12.67 -15.13
N VAL A 15 -0.22 13.34 -14.56
CA VAL A 15 0.65 12.74 -13.52
C VAL A 15 -0.17 12.27 -12.33
N TYR A 16 -1.09 13.11 -11.85
CA TYR A 16 -1.96 12.75 -10.72
C TYR A 16 -2.88 11.58 -11.07
N GLY A 17 -3.48 11.58 -12.26
CA GLY A 17 -4.31 10.50 -12.76
C GLY A 17 -3.57 9.16 -12.78
N THR A 18 -2.35 9.15 -13.34
CA THR A 18 -1.49 7.95 -13.32
C THR A 18 -1.13 7.52 -11.90
N ALA A 19 -0.77 8.46 -11.02
CA ALA A 19 -0.42 8.16 -9.64
C ALA A 19 -1.61 7.57 -8.85
N THR A 20 -2.84 8.04 -9.10
CA THR A 20 -4.05 7.47 -8.47
C THR A 20 -4.45 6.11 -9.05
N PHE A 21 -4.02 5.79 -10.26
CA PHE A 21 -4.35 4.51 -10.91
C PHE A 21 -3.51 3.35 -10.35
N TYR A 22 -2.23 3.60 -10.06
CA TYR A 22 -1.33 2.58 -9.51
C TYR A 22 -1.28 2.65 -7.99
N GLU A 23 -1.80 1.62 -7.34
CA GLU A 23 -1.83 1.45 -5.86
C GLU A 23 -0.46 1.60 -5.17
N MET A 24 0.63 1.35 -5.91
CA MET A 24 1.99 1.51 -5.38
C MET A 24 2.30 2.95 -4.96
N PHE A 25 1.65 3.95 -5.57
CA PHE A 25 1.78 5.34 -5.16
C PHE A 25 0.83 5.64 -4.01
N ARG A 26 1.39 6.16 -2.94
CA ARG A 26 0.67 6.45 -1.69
C ARG A 26 0.58 7.95 -1.50
N PHE A 27 -0.62 8.41 -1.18
CA PHE A 27 -0.92 9.81 -0.90
C PHE A 27 -0.98 10.10 0.60
N GLU A 28 -1.05 9.05 1.41
CA GLU A 28 -1.05 9.11 2.87
C GLU A 28 0.26 8.51 3.40
N PRO A 29 0.76 8.99 4.55
CA PRO A 29 1.97 8.46 5.16
C PRO A 29 1.74 7.01 5.58
N VAL A 30 2.64 6.13 5.14
CA VAL A 30 2.70 4.73 5.57
C VAL A 30 3.88 4.53 6.52
N GLY A 31 3.83 3.45 7.27
CA GLY A 31 4.92 3.02 8.12
C GLY A 31 6.19 2.73 7.33
N LYS A 32 7.31 2.66 8.04
CA LYS A 32 8.63 2.38 7.45
C LYS A 32 8.65 1.09 6.61
N TYR A 33 7.90 0.09 7.04
CA TYR A 33 7.74 -1.18 6.37
C TYR A 33 6.29 -1.36 5.95
N LEU A 34 6.10 -1.70 4.67
CA LEU A 34 4.79 -2.02 4.16
C LEU A 34 4.70 -3.50 3.82
N VAL A 35 3.74 -4.17 4.44
CA VAL A 35 3.60 -5.62 4.40
C VAL A 35 2.40 -5.98 3.53
N ASN A 36 2.63 -6.27 2.26
CA ASN A 36 1.57 -6.74 1.36
C ASN A 36 1.46 -8.27 1.41
N ILE A 37 0.31 -8.77 1.87
CA ILE A 37 0.00 -10.21 1.82
C ILE A 37 -0.81 -10.49 0.56
N CYS A 38 -0.31 -11.42 -0.26
CA CYS A 38 -0.97 -11.78 -1.51
C CYS A 38 -2.33 -12.46 -1.23
N GLY A 39 -3.40 -11.89 -1.79
CA GLY A 39 -4.76 -12.41 -1.72
C GLY A 39 -5.24 -13.13 -2.98
N THR A 40 -4.38 -13.38 -3.97
CA THR A 40 -4.78 -14.08 -5.21
C THR A 40 -5.12 -15.54 -4.94
N MET A 41 -5.85 -16.19 -5.86
CA MET A 41 -6.41 -17.53 -5.66
C MET A 41 -5.41 -18.58 -5.19
N SER A 42 -4.19 -18.59 -5.73
CA SER A 42 -3.15 -19.53 -5.33
C SER A 42 -2.76 -19.35 -3.86
N CYS A 43 -2.58 -18.11 -3.40
CA CYS A 43 -2.24 -17.81 -2.02
C CYS A 43 -3.45 -18.03 -1.09
N ALA A 44 -4.66 -17.69 -1.53
CA ALA A 44 -5.88 -17.93 -0.77
C ALA A 44 -6.06 -19.43 -0.47
N LEU A 45 -5.85 -20.31 -1.46
CA LEU A 45 -5.89 -21.77 -1.28
C LEU A 45 -4.79 -22.29 -0.34
N MET A 46 -3.66 -21.59 -0.25
CA MET A 46 -2.53 -21.95 0.62
C MET A 46 -2.63 -21.32 2.02
N GLY A 47 -3.75 -20.68 2.38
CA GLY A 47 -3.97 -20.13 3.73
C GLY A 47 -3.54 -18.67 3.90
N ALA A 48 -3.54 -17.86 2.84
CA ALA A 48 -3.23 -16.42 2.96
C ALA A 48 -4.18 -15.68 3.93
N GLY A 49 -5.42 -16.14 4.09
CA GLY A 49 -6.35 -15.58 5.08
C GLY A 49 -5.86 -15.77 6.52
N ASP A 50 -5.35 -16.96 6.84
CA ASP A 50 -4.80 -17.25 8.17
C ASP A 50 -3.54 -16.41 8.43
N LEU A 51 -2.70 -16.22 7.40
CA LEU A 51 -1.53 -15.36 7.48
C LEU A 51 -1.91 -13.90 7.71
N MET A 52 -2.94 -13.39 7.02
CA MET A 52 -3.47 -12.05 7.22
C MET A 52 -3.98 -11.87 8.65
N HIS A 53 -4.81 -12.78 9.14
CA HIS A 53 -5.32 -12.72 10.53
C HIS A 53 -4.21 -12.79 11.57
N HIS A 54 -3.19 -13.62 11.35
CA HIS A 54 -2.02 -13.66 12.23
C HIS A 54 -1.26 -12.32 12.24
N ALA A 55 -1.07 -11.71 11.06
CA ALA A 55 -0.41 -10.41 10.95
C ALA A 55 -1.20 -9.31 11.66
N GLU A 56 -2.54 -9.27 11.46
CA GLU A 56 -3.41 -8.29 12.14
C GLU A 56 -3.33 -8.42 13.66
N HIS A 57 -3.40 -9.64 14.18
CA HIS A 57 -3.31 -9.89 15.63
C HIS A 57 -1.94 -9.53 16.20
N LYS A 58 -0.86 -9.84 15.47
CA LYS A 58 0.52 -9.59 15.93
C LYS A 58 0.89 -8.11 15.90
N LEU A 59 0.46 -7.40 14.88
CA LEU A 59 0.75 -5.97 14.72
C LEU A 59 -0.28 -5.07 15.44
N GLY A 60 -1.44 -5.62 15.81
CA GLY A 60 -2.50 -4.88 16.49
C GLY A 60 -3.23 -3.88 15.58
N VAL A 61 -3.14 -4.07 14.26
CA VAL A 61 -3.79 -3.23 13.24
C VAL A 61 -4.55 -4.10 12.25
N LYS A 62 -5.55 -3.53 11.59
CA LYS A 62 -6.26 -4.17 10.47
C LYS A 62 -5.54 -3.87 9.16
N ALA A 63 -5.86 -4.65 8.12
CA ALA A 63 -5.41 -4.33 6.76
C ALA A 63 -5.75 -2.87 6.37
N GLY A 64 -4.79 -2.16 5.80
CA GLY A 64 -4.76 -0.71 5.57
C GLY A 64 -4.27 0.12 6.76
N GLY A 65 -4.11 -0.48 7.94
CA GLY A 65 -3.74 0.20 9.17
C GLY A 65 -2.23 0.30 9.36
N THR A 66 -1.80 1.38 10.01
CA THR A 66 -0.40 1.60 10.40
C THR A 66 -0.26 1.46 11.91
N THR A 67 0.78 0.78 12.37
CA THR A 67 1.06 0.55 13.79
C THR A 67 1.34 1.86 14.52
N ALA A 68 1.06 1.89 15.84
CA ALA A 68 1.18 3.11 16.65
C ALA A 68 2.61 3.67 16.73
N ASP A 69 3.61 2.82 16.54
CA ASP A 69 5.03 3.19 16.45
C ASP A 69 5.45 3.70 15.06
N GLY A 70 4.53 3.71 14.09
CA GLY A 70 4.78 4.15 12.71
C GLY A 70 5.71 3.23 11.92
N MET A 71 5.98 2.01 12.41
CA MET A 71 6.96 1.12 11.79
C MET A 71 6.37 0.26 10.69
N PHE A 72 5.12 -0.21 10.83
CA PHE A 72 4.51 -1.16 9.90
C PHE A 72 3.15 -0.67 9.41
N THR A 73 2.91 -0.80 8.11
CA THR A 73 1.56 -0.75 7.51
C THR A 73 1.25 -2.12 6.95
N LEU A 74 0.10 -2.67 7.31
CA LEU A 74 -0.42 -3.94 6.81
C LEU A 74 -1.43 -3.72 5.69
#